data_AF-S5LWU5-F1
#
_entry.id   AF-S5LWU5-F1
#
_cell.length_a   1.000
_cell.length_b   1.000
_cell.length_c   1.000
_cell.angle_alpha   90.00
_cell.angle_beta   90.00
_cell.angle_gamma   90.00
#
_symmetry.space_group_name_H-M   'P 1'
#
loop_
_entity.id
_entity.type
_entity.pdbx_description
1 polymer ?
#
loop_
_entity_poly.entity_id
_entity_poly.type
_entity_poly.pdbx_seq_one_letter_code
_entity_poly.pdbx_strand_id
1 'polypeptide(L)'
;MNGIIPKKLGSQKLKVKGNVTIIDLVCILVFIVIAVAVAAPLTIIGWLGQTIIGVAIFLTLTVLLIPNKKTGMRLYNLIYFMFKFKSSKKEFLKESSENNTALLMPYKELVDNNDDLGIIKTDFLYENTAFYIAAIEIEGFNILNMSFEEQERKINAIKNLWANLEINCSLIKIEKT
;
A
#
# COMPACT_ATOMS: atom_id res chain seq x y z
N MET A 1 -13.48 -4.67 12.90
CA MET A 1 -12.07 -4.53 12.50
C MET A 1 -11.99 -3.95 11.10
N ASN A 2 -11.48 -2.72 10.96
CA ASN A 2 -11.16 -2.15 9.66
C ASN A 2 -9.82 -2.75 9.22
N GLY A 3 -9.82 -3.55 8.17
CA GLY A 3 -8.58 -4.13 7.63
C GLY A 3 -7.55 -3.03 7.35
N ILE A 4 -6.32 -3.25 7.81
CA ILE A 4 -5.15 -2.39 7.60
C ILE A 4 -4.83 -2.26 6.10
N ILE A 5 -5.30 -3.22 5.29
CA ILE A 5 -5.20 -3.21 3.84
C ILE A 5 -6.25 -2.27 3.25
N PRO A 6 -5.86 -1.23 2.46
CA PRO A 6 -6.81 -0.34 1.83
C PRO A 6 -7.76 -1.14 0.94
N LYS A 7 -9.07 -0.97 1.15
CA LYS A 7 -10.11 -1.53 0.28
C LYS A 7 -9.76 -1.21 -1.18
N LYS A 8 -9.79 -2.21 -2.07
CA LYS A 8 -9.47 -2.10 -3.51
C LYS A 8 -9.82 -0.71 -4.04
N LEU A 9 -8.80 0.02 -4.51
CA LEU A 9 -8.89 1.38 -5.08
C LEU A 9 -9.96 1.53 -6.19
N GLY A 10 -10.44 0.42 -6.75
CA GLY A 10 -11.46 0.36 -7.80
C GLY A 10 -12.92 0.37 -7.35
N SER A 11 -13.25 0.40 -6.06
CA SER A 11 -14.66 0.45 -5.61
C SER A 11 -15.24 1.88 -5.67
N GLN A 12 -15.41 2.41 -6.89
CA GLN A 12 -16.07 3.70 -7.12
C GLN A 12 -17.55 3.62 -6.68
N LYS A 13 -17.90 4.35 -5.62
CA LYS A 13 -19.19 4.25 -4.91
C LYS A 13 -20.40 4.91 -5.59
N LEU A 14 -20.23 5.60 -6.73
CA LEU A 14 -21.30 6.40 -7.33
C LEU A 14 -21.27 6.30 -8.87
N LYS A 15 -21.87 5.24 -9.41
CA LYS A 15 -22.10 5.04 -10.86
C LYS A 15 -23.51 5.51 -11.20
N VAL A 16 -23.65 6.37 -12.21
CA VAL A 16 -24.96 6.94 -12.62
C VAL A 16 -25.63 6.05 -13.68
N LYS A 17 -24.87 5.61 -14.69
CA LYS A 17 -25.30 4.65 -15.71
C LYS A 17 -24.07 4.05 -16.41
N GLY A 18 -24.03 2.73 -16.56
CA GLY A 18 -22.87 2.05 -17.13
C GLY A 18 -21.59 2.27 -16.31
N ASN A 19 -20.47 2.55 -16.97
CA ASN A 19 -19.19 2.83 -16.30
C ASN A 19 -18.96 4.31 -15.98
N VAL A 20 -19.97 5.19 -16.16
CA VAL A 20 -19.89 6.64 -15.91
C VAL A 20 -20.30 6.95 -14.47
N THR A 21 -19.46 7.69 -13.78
CA THR A 21 -19.58 8.19 -12.41
C THR A 21 -19.98 9.66 -12.37
N ILE A 22 -20.53 10.12 -11.25
CA ILE A 22 -20.89 11.54 -11.05
C ILE A 22 -19.68 12.45 -11.26
N ILE A 23 -18.50 12.01 -10.84
CA ILE A 23 -17.24 12.76 -11.00
C ILE A 23 -16.91 12.97 -12.48
N ASP A 24 -17.23 12.01 -13.35
CA ASP A 24 -16.98 12.18 -14.79
C ASP A 24 -17.88 13.24 -15.41
N LEU A 25 -19.13 13.35 -14.96
CA LEU A 25 -20.04 14.40 -15.42
C LEU A 25 -19.49 15.78 -15.04
N VAL A 26 -18.96 15.91 -13.82
CA VAL A 26 -18.28 17.13 -13.38
C VAL A 26 -17.03 17.40 -14.24
N CYS A 27 -16.21 16.38 -14.52
CA CYS A 27 -15.04 16.53 -15.40
C CYS A 27 -15.44 16.96 -16.83
N ILE A 28 -16.52 16.40 -17.40
CA ILE A 28 -17.03 16.78 -18.73
C ILE A 28 -17.44 18.25 -18.74
N LEU A 29 -18.16 18.73 -17.72
CA LEU A 29 -18.53 20.14 -17.59
C LEU A 29 -17.28 21.04 -17.53
N VAL A 30 -16.28 20.67 -16.74
CA VAL A 30 -15.02 21.40 -16.66
C VAL A 30 -14.30 21.42 -18.02
N PHE A 31 -14.30 20.31 -18.76
CA PHE A 31 -13.67 20.26 -20.08
C PHE A 31 -14.37 21.14 -21.11
N ILE A 32 -15.70 21.24 -21.06
CA ILE A 32 -16.47 22.17 -21.91
C ILE A 32 -16.08 23.61 -21.60
N VAL A 33 -16.00 23.98 -20.32
CA VAL A 33 -15.60 25.34 -19.91
C VAL A 33 -14.19 25.65 -20.39
N ILE A 34 -13.24 24.73 -20.26
CA ILE A 34 -11.86 24.91 -20.74
C ILE A 34 -11.83 25.04 -22.28
N ALA A 35 -12.54 24.16 -22.99
CA ALA A 35 -12.57 24.20 -24.45
C ALA A 35 -13.13 25.53 -24.98
N VAL A 36 -14.20 26.04 -24.38
CA VAL A 36 -14.79 27.34 -24.73
C VAL A 36 -13.85 28.48 -24.35
N ALA A 37 -13.26 28.46 -23.15
CA ALA A 37 -12.34 29.50 -22.69
C ALA A 37 -11.11 29.65 -23.58
N VAL A 38 -10.61 28.54 -24.16
CA VAL A 38 -9.47 28.56 -25.09
C VAL A 38 -9.89 28.93 -26.51
N ALA A 39 -11.05 28.46 -26.98
CA ALA A 39 -11.48 28.68 -28.36
C ALA A 39 -12.14 30.04 -28.62
N ALA A 40 -12.90 30.57 -27.66
CA ALA A 40 -13.61 31.85 -27.78
C ALA A 40 -12.72 33.07 -28.09
N PRO A 41 -11.52 33.25 -27.50
CA PRO A 41 -10.66 34.39 -27.80
C PRO A 41 -10.00 34.34 -29.20
N LEU A 42 -10.08 33.22 -29.93
CA LEU A 42 -9.47 33.07 -31.25
C LEU A 42 -10.36 33.65 -32.36
N THR A 43 -10.64 34.95 -32.31
CA THR A 43 -11.56 35.66 -33.23
C THR A 43 -11.07 35.75 -34.67
N ILE A 44 -9.76 35.58 -34.91
CA ILE A 44 -9.10 35.69 -36.22
C ILE A 44 -9.59 34.61 -37.21
N ILE A 45 -10.07 33.46 -36.71
CA ILE A 45 -10.37 32.26 -37.51
C ILE A 45 -11.87 32.16 -37.86
N GLY A 46 -12.68 33.12 -37.39
CA GLY A 46 -14.14 33.10 -37.53
C GLY A 46 -14.84 32.03 -36.67
N TRP A 47 -16.16 32.13 -36.56
CA TRP A 47 -16.97 31.29 -35.66
C TRP A 47 -16.87 29.78 -35.95
N LEU A 48 -16.74 29.42 -37.23
CA LEU A 48 -16.52 28.03 -37.66
C LEU A 48 -15.17 27.49 -37.17
N GLY A 49 -14.10 28.28 -37.30
CA GLY A 49 -12.77 27.90 -36.84
C GLY A 49 -12.69 27.75 -35.32
N GLN A 50 -13.32 28.66 -34.59
CA GLN A 50 -13.43 28.58 -33.13
C GLN A 50 -14.14 27.30 -32.69
N THR A 51 -15.23 26.93 -33.38
CA THR A 51 -15.98 25.71 -33.06
C THR A 51 -15.13 24.47 -33.29
N ILE A 52 -14.40 24.39 -34.42
CA ILE A 52 -13.53 23.25 -34.73
C ILE A 52 -12.42 23.10 -33.68
N ILE A 53 -11.77 24.21 -33.30
CA ILE A 53 -10.71 24.20 -32.29
C ILE A 53 -11.27 23.80 -30.92
N GLY A 54 -12.42 24.34 -30.53
CA GLY A 54 -13.10 23.97 -29.28
C GLY A 54 -13.44 22.49 -29.23
N VAL A 55 -13.97 21.91 -30.31
CA VAL A 55 -14.25 20.48 -30.41
C VAL A 55 -12.97 19.65 -30.34
N ALA A 56 -11.88 20.07 -31.01
CA ALA A 56 -10.60 19.38 -30.97
C ALA A 56 -9.99 19.35 -29.55
N ILE A 57 -10.06 20.47 -28.82
CA ILE A 57 -9.61 20.58 -27.43
C ILE A 57 -10.49 19.72 -26.51
N PHE A 58 -11.81 19.74 -26.71
CA PHE A 58 -12.71 18.91 -25.93
C PHE A 58 -12.44 17.41 -26.14
N LEU A 59 -12.26 16.97 -27.39
CA LEU A 59 -11.96 15.58 -27.71
C LEU A 59 -10.63 15.12 -27.09
N THR A 60 -9.60 15.96 -27.11
CA THR A 60 -8.31 15.65 -26.48
C THR A 60 -8.42 15.55 -24.96
N LEU A 61 -9.21 16.42 -24.31
CA LEU A 61 -9.47 16.32 -22.87
C LEU A 61 -10.29 15.07 -22.49
N THR A 62 -11.22 14.64 -23.35
CA THR A 62 -12.03 13.43 -23.14
C THR A 62 -11.17 12.16 -23.02
N VAL A 63 -9.95 12.15 -23.57
CA VAL A 63 -8.99 11.04 -23.40
C VAL A 63 -8.70 10.76 -21.92
N LEU A 64 -8.74 11.78 -21.05
CA LEU A 64 -8.51 11.64 -19.60
C LEU A 64 -9.59 10.80 -18.90
N LEU A 65 -10.76 10.63 -19.52
CA LEU A 65 -11.89 9.84 -19.01
C LEU A 65 -11.80 8.36 -19.39
N ILE A 66 -10.85 7.99 -20.26
CA ILE A 66 -10.66 6.61 -20.67
C ILE A 66 -10.09 5.81 -19.49
N PRO A 67 -10.72 4.69 -19.09
CA PRO A 67 -10.19 3.83 -18.05
C PRO A 67 -8.95 3.08 -18.53
N ASN A 68 -7.92 3.01 -17.70
CA ASN A 68 -6.75 2.18 -17.97
C ASN A 68 -7.13 0.68 -17.87
N LYS A 69 -6.76 -0.12 -18.88
CA LYS A 69 -7.03 -1.55 -18.94
C LYS A 69 -6.46 -2.33 -17.74
N LYS A 70 -5.32 -1.90 -17.17
CA LYS A 70 -4.64 -2.62 -16.08
C LYS A 70 -5.28 -2.41 -14.71
N THR A 71 -5.75 -1.19 -14.42
CA THR A 71 -6.22 -0.82 -13.07
C THR A 71 -7.72 -0.51 -13.02
N GLY A 72 -8.38 -0.38 -14.18
CA GLY A 72 -9.77 0.07 -14.30
C GLY A 72 -9.99 1.53 -13.89
N MET A 73 -8.94 2.23 -13.45
CA MET A 73 -8.99 3.63 -13.03
C MET A 73 -8.82 4.54 -14.23
N ARG A 74 -9.56 5.65 -14.22
CA ARG A 74 -9.40 6.72 -15.20
C ARG A 74 -8.11 7.51 -14.99
N LEU A 75 -7.60 8.09 -16.05
CA LEU A 75 -6.32 8.79 -16.05
C LEU A 75 -6.33 10.00 -15.11
N TYR A 76 -7.43 10.74 -15.01
CA TYR A 76 -7.53 11.85 -14.04
C TYR A 76 -7.39 11.39 -12.58
N ASN A 77 -7.86 10.19 -12.22
CA ASN A 77 -7.70 9.65 -10.87
C ASN A 77 -6.24 9.30 -10.59
N LEU A 78 -5.52 8.78 -11.59
CA LEU A 78 -4.08 8.51 -11.47
C LEU A 78 -3.29 9.80 -11.25
N ILE A 79 -3.61 10.85 -12.00
CA ILE A 79 -2.99 12.18 -11.83
C ILE A 79 -3.27 12.70 -10.42
N TYR A 80 -4.52 12.63 -9.95
CA TYR A 80 -4.88 13.03 -8.59
C TYR A 80 -4.09 12.25 -7.52
N PHE A 81 -4.01 10.92 -7.63
CA PHE A 81 -3.25 10.11 -6.67
C PHE A 81 -1.75 10.41 -6.71
N MET A 82 -1.20 10.72 -7.89
CA MET A 82 0.20 11.12 -8.03
C MET A 82 0.47 12.44 -7.28
N PHE A 83 -0.38 13.45 -7.45
CA PHE A 83 -0.27 14.71 -6.71
C PHE A 83 -0.44 14.49 -5.21
N LYS A 84 -1.48 13.74 -4.80
CA LYS A 84 -1.72 13.41 -3.39
C LYS A 84 -0.52 12.71 -2.75
N PHE A 85 0.10 11.75 -3.45
CA PHE A 85 1.28 11.03 -2.97
C PHE A 85 2.53 11.90 -2.92
N LYS A 86 2.67 12.87 -3.83
CA LYS A 86 3.78 13.82 -3.81
C LYS A 86 3.65 14.83 -2.68
N SER A 87 2.42 15.26 -2.38
CA SER A 87 2.12 16.25 -1.35
C SER A 87 1.94 15.66 0.06
N SER A 88 1.75 14.35 0.20
CA SER A 88 1.64 13.71 1.50
C SER A 88 2.98 13.72 2.23
N LYS A 89 2.99 14.09 3.51
CA LYS A 89 4.11 13.82 4.41
C LYS A 89 4.28 12.30 4.50
N LYS A 90 5.42 11.80 4.03
CA LYS A 90 5.70 10.37 4.02
C LYS A 90 6.43 10.04 5.31
N GLU A 91 5.67 9.67 6.34
CA GLU A 91 6.21 9.26 7.65
C GLU A 91 6.98 7.94 7.55
N PHE A 92 6.69 7.13 6.54
CA PHE A 92 7.22 5.80 6.32
C PHE A 92 7.85 5.71 4.92
N LEU A 93 9.18 5.82 4.85
CA LEU A 93 9.96 5.71 3.61
C LEU A 93 11.05 4.66 3.81
N LYS A 94 11.40 3.94 2.74
CA LYS A 94 12.43 2.89 2.72
C LYS A 94 13.83 3.42 3.10
N GLU A 95 14.02 4.73 3.11
CA GLU A 95 15.27 5.42 3.45
C GLU A 95 15.08 6.45 4.59
N SER A 96 13.98 6.38 5.33
CA SER A 96 13.79 7.22 6.53
C SER A 96 14.72 6.73 7.65
N SER A 97 15.47 7.65 8.26
CA SER A 97 16.34 7.34 9.40
C SER A 97 15.56 6.95 10.66
N GLU A 98 14.33 7.46 10.82
CA GLU A 98 13.49 7.21 11.99
C GLU A 98 12.53 6.02 11.78
N ASN A 99 12.00 5.85 10.57
CA ASN A 99 10.95 4.86 10.27
C ASN A 99 11.28 4.09 8.98
N ASN A 100 12.39 3.34 8.99
CA ASN A 100 12.83 2.55 7.85
C ASN A 100 11.88 1.35 7.62
N THR A 101 11.08 1.40 6.56
CA THR A 101 10.16 0.32 6.20
C THR A 101 10.81 -0.84 5.45
N ALA A 102 12.12 -0.80 5.18
CA ALA A 102 12.82 -1.87 4.46
C ALA A 102 12.77 -3.21 5.20
N LEU A 103 12.62 -3.18 6.53
CA LEU A 103 12.51 -4.36 7.38
C LEU A 103 11.06 -4.82 7.61
N LEU A 104 10.06 -4.10 7.08
CA LEU A 104 8.67 -4.51 7.20
C LEU A 104 8.39 -5.65 6.23
N MET A 105 7.90 -6.76 6.78
CA MET A 105 7.47 -7.91 6.00
C MET A 105 5.98 -7.76 5.63
N PRO A 106 5.59 -7.89 4.35
CA PRO A 106 4.19 -7.90 3.97
C PRO A 106 3.48 -9.14 4.53
N TYR A 107 2.33 -8.95 5.17
CA TYR A 107 1.50 -10.01 5.73
C TYR A 107 0.01 -9.79 5.41
N LYS A 108 -0.73 -10.90 5.32
CA LYS A 108 -2.14 -10.97 4.92
C LYS A 108 -3.08 -10.63 6.06
N GLU A 109 -2.87 -11.29 7.21
CA GLU A 109 -3.71 -11.17 8.38
C GLU A 109 -2.90 -11.42 9.66
N LEU A 110 -3.28 -10.74 10.74
CA LEU A 110 -2.88 -11.08 12.11
C LEU A 110 -3.80 -12.21 12.57
N VAL A 111 -3.23 -13.36 12.89
CA VAL A 111 -3.98 -14.58 13.22
C VAL A 111 -4.31 -14.61 14.71
N ASP A 112 -3.36 -14.18 15.54
CA ASP A 112 -3.55 -14.05 16.97
C ASP A 112 -2.84 -12.78 17.47
N ASN A 113 -3.51 -12.10 18.40
CA ASN A 113 -3.11 -10.80 18.94
C ASN A 113 -3.16 -10.85 20.48
N ASN A 114 -2.78 -12.01 21.04
CA ASN A 114 -2.47 -12.12 22.46
C ASN A 114 -1.17 -11.36 22.72
N ASP A 115 -1.15 -10.57 23.79
CA ASP A 115 -0.10 -9.59 24.13
C ASP A 115 1.33 -10.17 24.18
N ASP A 116 1.48 -11.50 24.21
CA ASP A 116 2.76 -12.20 24.34
C ASP A 116 3.32 -12.79 23.03
N LEU A 117 2.51 -13.00 21.98
CA LEU A 117 2.96 -13.65 20.73
C LEU A 117 2.07 -13.26 19.54
N GLY A 118 2.50 -12.24 18.80
CA GLY A 118 1.86 -11.85 17.54
C GLY A 118 2.18 -12.84 16.43
N ILE A 119 1.18 -13.59 15.96
CA ILE A 119 1.32 -14.50 14.82
C ILE A 119 0.80 -13.80 13.56
N ILE A 120 1.68 -13.65 12.57
CA ILE A 120 1.33 -13.10 11.26
C ILE A 120 1.21 -14.22 10.23
N LYS A 121 0.19 -14.15 9.38
CA LYS A 121 0.08 -15.00 8.19
C LYS A 121 0.54 -14.20 6.97
N THR A 122 1.51 -14.72 6.23
CA THR A 122 2.05 -14.00 5.08
C THR A 122 1.11 -14.06 3.88
N ASP A 123 1.29 -13.12 2.94
CA ASP A 123 0.57 -13.13 1.65
C ASP A 123 1.13 -14.18 0.68
N PHE A 124 2.30 -14.75 0.96
CA PHE A 124 2.97 -15.71 0.11
C PHE A 124 2.52 -17.13 0.45
N LEU A 125 2.07 -17.86 -0.58
CA LEU A 125 1.81 -19.29 -0.52
C LEU A 125 3.02 -20.00 -1.12
N TYR A 126 3.65 -20.91 -0.38
CA TYR A 126 4.57 -21.88 -0.96
C TYR A 126 3.88 -23.25 -0.93
N GLU A 127 3.85 -23.92 -2.08
CA GLU A 127 3.11 -25.18 -2.29
C GLU A 127 1.64 -25.12 -1.85
N ASN A 128 0.97 -23.98 -2.08
CA ASN A 128 -0.45 -23.79 -1.71
C ASN A 128 -0.74 -23.82 -0.19
N THR A 129 0.30 -23.79 0.65
CA THR A 129 0.17 -23.72 2.11
C THR A 129 0.46 -22.31 2.61
N ALA A 130 -0.28 -21.88 3.63
CA ALA A 130 -0.10 -20.58 4.26
C ALA A 130 1.12 -20.59 5.18
N PHE A 131 1.97 -19.57 5.06
CA PHE A 131 3.14 -19.39 5.92
C PHE A 131 2.77 -18.52 7.11
N TYR A 132 3.05 -19.04 8.31
CA TYR A 132 2.86 -18.34 9.57
C TYR A 132 4.23 -17.98 10.14
N ILE A 133 4.36 -16.75 10.61
CA ILE A 133 5.60 -16.24 11.18
C ILE A 133 5.27 -15.66 12.56
N ALA A 134 6.08 -16.00 13.54
CA ALA A 134 6.07 -15.42 14.87
C ALA A 134 7.46 -14.84 15.14
N ALA A 135 7.51 -13.64 15.71
CA ALA A 135 8.73 -13.06 16.22
C ALA A 135 8.75 -13.23 17.74
N ILE A 136 9.84 -13.78 18.26
CA ILE A 136 10.06 -13.93 19.71
C ILE A 136 11.24 -13.06 20.06
N GLU A 137 11.04 -12.10 20.96
CA GLU A 137 12.14 -11.38 21.59
C GLU A 137 12.70 -12.23 22.73
N ILE A 138 13.98 -12.60 22.63
CA ILE A 138 14.68 -13.29 23.70
C ILE A 138 15.50 -12.24 24.44
N GLU A 139 15.00 -11.80 25.59
CA GLU A 139 15.81 -10.99 26.50
C GLU A 139 16.97 -11.83 27.04
N GLY A 140 18.19 -11.30 26.93
CA GLY A 140 19.38 -11.96 27.43
C GLY A 140 19.37 -12.03 28.96
N PHE A 141 19.59 -13.21 29.52
CA PHE A 141 19.82 -13.36 30.96
C PHE A 141 21.25 -12.97 31.30
N ASN A 142 21.45 -12.06 32.27
CA ASN A 142 22.78 -11.82 32.83
C ASN A 142 23.14 -12.90 33.84
N ILE A 143 23.73 -13.99 33.34
CA ILE A 143 24.11 -15.17 34.11
C ILE A 143 25.16 -14.83 35.19
N LEU A 144 25.97 -13.78 34.97
CA LEU A 144 27.09 -13.40 35.85
C LEU A 144 26.63 -12.85 37.21
N ASN A 145 25.39 -12.39 37.32
CA ASN A 145 24.83 -11.87 38.57
C ASN A 145 24.00 -12.92 39.35
N MET A 146 23.97 -14.16 38.88
CA MET A 146 23.16 -15.23 39.49
C MET A 146 24.04 -16.17 40.34
N SER A 147 23.44 -16.79 41.36
CA SER A 147 24.08 -17.87 42.11
C SER A 147 24.28 -19.12 41.24
N PHE A 148 25.24 -19.97 41.58
CA PHE A 148 25.54 -21.18 40.81
C PHE A 148 24.31 -22.10 40.61
N GLU A 149 23.51 -22.29 41.67
CA GLU A 149 22.27 -23.08 41.60
C GLU A 149 21.22 -22.47 40.66
N GLU A 150 21.11 -21.14 40.62
CA GLU A 150 20.20 -20.45 39.70
C GLU A 150 20.67 -20.54 38.25
N GLN A 151 21.99 -20.43 38.02
CA GLN A 151 22.58 -20.62 36.69
C GLN A 151 22.28 -22.03 36.17
N GLU A 152 22.49 -23.05 36.99
CA GLU A 152 22.23 -24.45 36.63
C GLU A 152 20.74 -24.70 36.35
N ARG A 153 19.84 -24.13 37.17
CA ARG A 153 18.39 -24.20 36.92
C ARG A 153 18.00 -23.56 35.58
N LYS A 154 18.56 -22.40 35.25
CA LYS A 154 18.27 -21.69 34.00
C LYS A 154 18.82 -22.43 32.78
N ILE A 155 20.04 -22.97 32.87
CA ILE A 155 20.65 -23.79 31.81
C ILE A 155 19.81 -25.04 31.56
N ASN A 156 19.36 -25.73 32.62
CA ASN A 156 18.52 -26.91 32.48
C ASN A 156 17.14 -26.59 31.89
N ALA A 157 16.54 -25.44 32.22
CA ALA A 157 15.31 -24.98 31.61
C ALA A 157 15.48 -24.75 30.10
N ILE A 158 16.55 -24.07 29.68
CA ILE A 158 16.87 -23.84 28.27
C ILE A 158 17.10 -25.18 27.56
N LYS A 159 17.88 -26.09 28.15
CA LYS A 159 18.15 -27.43 27.60
C LYS A 159 16.86 -28.23 27.37
N ASN A 160 15.94 -28.20 28.32
CA ASN A 160 14.64 -28.87 28.20
C ASN A 160 13.77 -28.23 27.11
N LEU A 161 13.80 -26.90 26.97
CA LEU A 161 13.07 -26.19 25.93
C LEU A 161 13.57 -26.63 24.54
N TRP A 162 14.88 -26.68 24.35
CA TRP A 162 15.50 -27.15 23.09
C TRP A 162 15.28 -28.64 22.83
N ALA A 163 15.33 -29.49 23.85
CA ALA A 163 15.12 -30.93 23.69
C ALA A 163 13.68 -31.27 23.25
N ASN A 164 12.71 -30.43 23.62
CA ASN A 164 11.30 -30.63 23.29
C ASN A 164 10.85 -29.90 22.01
N LEU A 165 11.73 -29.14 21.37
CA LEU A 165 11.45 -28.43 20.13
C LEU A 165 11.77 -29.32 18.92
N GLU A 166 10.76 -30.01 18.39
CA GLU A 166 10.85 -30.73 17.10
C GLU A 166 10.74 -29.76 15.92
N ILE A 167 11.70 -28.86 15.78
CA ILE A 167 11.75 -27.90 14.66
C ILE A 167 13.09 -27.93 13.95
N ASN A 168 13.05 -27.94 12.62
CA ASN A 168 14.21 -27.72 11.77
C ASN A 168 14.63 -26.25 11.88
N CYS A 169 15.62 -25.98 12.73
CA CYS A 169 16.13 -24.64 12.98
C CYS A 169 17.27 -24.32 12.00
N SER A 170 17.28 -23.10 11.44
CA SER A 170 18.44 -22.54 10.75
C SER A 170 18.83 -21.21 11.39
N LEU A 171 20.10 -21.08 11.77
CA LEU A 171 20.63 -19.83 12.31
C LEU A 171 21.11 -18.96 11.15
N ILE A 172 20.47 -17.81 10.97
CA ILE A 172 20.84 -16.84 9.94
C ILE A 172 21.40 -15.60 10.62
N LYS A 173 22.70 -15.36 10.47
CA LYS A 173 23.34 -14.11 10.92
C LYS A 173 22.97 -13.00 9.92
N ILE A 174 22.25 -11.99 10.39
CA ILE A 174 21.98 -10.78 9.62
C ILE A 174 23.07 -9.76 9.94
N GLU A 175 23.91 -9.43 8.96
CA GLU A 175 24.88 -8.35 9.09
C GLU A 175 24.17 -7.01 8.89
N LYS A 176 24.21 -6.12 9.90
CA LYS A 176 23.78 -4.74 9.73
C LYS A 176 24.76 -4.06 8.78
N THR A 177 24.26 -3.68 7.60
CA THR A 177 24.96 -2.80 6.65
C THR A 177 24.65 -1.34 6.99
#